data_AF-A0A7T6Z3K9-F1
#
_entry.id   AF-A0A7T6Z3K9-F1
#
_cell.length_a   1.000
_cell.length_b   1.000
_cell.length_c   1.000
_cell.angle_alpha   90.00
_cell.angle_beta   90.00
_cell.angle_gamma   90.00
#
_symmetry.space_group_name_H-M   'P 1'
#
loop_
_entity.id
_entity.type
_entity.pdbx_description
1 polymer ?
#
loop_
_entity_poly.entity_id
_entity_poly.type
_entity_poly.pdbx_seq_one_letter_code
_entity_poly.pdbx_strand_id
1 'polypeptide(L)'
;MKLQDVLPKMSKMYLSRIIDSFLKDVKIKEEEEMRQVILKNIDEFQNEDRVKRNLNFLEEDRDIALLNEMILMSLMENEGYVLEEASLLQDVEKLESQIVSDSDDEEFIKGLMTEEYYRIYSSVLSAAWKKDETLNAHETNILRVLRTELNISKRNHYIVESRIGRFPQKGNRPHSHRQIEKSLRNLQSRGLILRFKSNAVYYIIPSEIARVIRYELGGELRKKTYEELLGDLTKNHLKHVVSQFNFNSSGSKETIINRILKHDILPSEALDTFSNKELTDILKNLEGVNISGKKEQRISNIIDYYENLSTSNISDPTDKRSLYYDYFEELAARNLKPLRVNKVIKKDLDTEKYFEEATRYLFEEKLGVELVNMSGNKHADGKIKFNSKESILWDNKSVESAYTFPDNHFDQFLNYIRANDNRVTAFIIITSFISDEAVSRAQKLKAYTETDTDVAIITSEDLKFVAENWKEYSTQKEPKFNLQILNYTGELTREILKDRMSWSL
;
A
#
# COMPACT_ATOMS: atom_id res chain seq x y z
N MET A 1 1.93 -3.81 -3.26
CA MET A 1 2.76 -3.96 -4.48
C MET A 1 2.65 -2.67 -5.26
N LYS A 2 3.77 -2.21 -5.83
CA LYS A 2 3.83 -1.01 -6.66
C LYS A 2 3.47 -1.31 -8.10
N LEU A 3 3.19 -0.27 -8.88
CA LEU A 3 2.96 -0.34 -10.33
C LEU A 3 4.06 -1.16 -11.03
N GLN A 4 5.33 -0.89 -10.70
CA GLN A 4 6.49 -1.54 -11.31
C GLN A 4 6.56 -3.06 -11.08
N ASP A 5 6.01 -3.56 -9.98
CA ASP A 5 5.96 -5.00 -9.68
C ASP A 5 4.91 -5.72 -10.54
N VAL A 6 3.90 -4.98 -10.99
CA VAL A 6 2.73 -5.50 -11.71
C VAL A 6 2.97 -5.48 -13.23
N LEU A 7 3.59 -4.44 -13.76
CA LEU A 7 3.81 -4.24 -15.22
C LEU A 7 4.38 -5.46 -15.98
N PRO A 8 5.36 -6.23 -15.45
CA PRO A 8 5.89 -7.40 -16.15
C PRO A 8 4.85 -8.51 -16.33
N LYS A 9 3.83 -8.55 -15.47
CA LYS A 9 2.77 -9.56 -15.45
C LYS A 9 1.53 -9.15 -16.26
N MET A 10 1.61 -8.03 -16.97
CA MET A 10 0.52 -7.46 -17.76
C MET A 10 0.70 -7.75 -19.24
N SER A 11 -0.40 -8.06 -19.92
CA SER A 11 -0.43 -8.16 -21.38
C SER A 11 -0.57 -6.78 -22.03
N LYS A 12 -0.20 -6.69 -23.32
CA LYS A 12 -0.35 -5.50 -24.17
C LYS A 12 -1.67 -4.76 -24.02
N MET A 13 -2.78 -5.50 -23.97
CA MET A 13 -4.11 -4.90 -23.87
C MET A 13 -4.27 -4.09 -22.58
N TYR A 14 -3.73 -4.58 -21.46
CA TYR A 14 -3.84 -3.88 -20.18
C TYR A 14 -2.80 -2.77 -20.05
N LEU A 15 -1.59 -2.95 -20.61
CA LEU A 15 -0.59 -1.89 -20.70
C LEU A 15 -1.13 -0.69 -21.50
N SER A 16 -1.81 -0.94 -22.63
CA SER A 16 -2.46 0.12 -23.42
C SER A 16 -3.48 0.89 -22.59
N ARG A 17 -4.36 0.20 -21.84
CA ARG A 17 -5.35 0.86 -20.96
C ARG A 17 -4.72 1.76 -19.92
N ILE A 18 -3.58 1.33 -19.35
CA ILE A 18 -2.83 2.13 -18.40
C ILE A 18 -2.29 3.38 -19.06
N ILE A 19 -1.60 3.26 -20.20
CA ILE A 19 -1.06 4.40 -20.95
C ILE A 19 -2.17 5.39 -21.27
N ASP A 20 -3.27 4.92 -21.86
CA ASP A 20 -4.41 5.76 -22.24
C ASP A 20 -5.04 6.51 -21.05
N SER A 21 -4.85 6.01 -19.82
CA SER A 21 -5.44 6.59 -18.60
C SER A 21 -4.72 7.83 -18.07
N PHE A 22 -3.47 8.08 -18.48
CA PHE A 22 -2.70 9.25 -18.02
C PHE A 22 -1.78 9.88 -19.08
N LEU A 23 -1.51 9.20 -20.19
CA LEU A 23 -0.76 9.72 -21.34
C LEU A 23 -1.70 9.77 -22.55
N LYS A 24 -2.15 10.98 -22.90
CA LYS A 24 -3.03 11.18 -24.06
C LYS A 24 -2.25 11.01 -25.37
N ASP A 25 -2.89 10.36 -26.34
CA ASP A 25 -2.43 10.24 -27.74
C ASP A 25 -1.09 9.52 -27.95
N VAL A 26 -0.60 8.80 -26.94
CA VAL A 26 0.63 7.99 -27.05
C VAL A 26 0.30 6.61 -27.62
N LYS A 27 0.60 6.40 -28.91
CA LYS A 27 0.41 5.10 -29.58
C LYS A 27 1.70 4.31 -29.62
N ILE A 28 1.86 3.41 -28.67
CA ILE A 28 3.00 2.48 -28.62
C ILE A 28 2.52 1.10 -29.09
N LYS A 29 3.37 0.38 -29.83
CA LYS A 29 3.03 -0.95 -30.35
C LYS A 29 3.72 -2.07 -29.57
N GLU A 30 4.94 -1.85 -29.09
CA GLU A 30 5.71 -2.89 -28.42
C GLU A 30 5.44 -2.89 -26.92
N GLU A 31 5.23 -4.05 -26.32
CA GLU A 31 4.90 -4.15 -24.90
C GLU A 31 6.03 -3.61 -24.01
N GLU A 32 7.29 -3.84 -24.40
CA GLU A 32 8.42 -3.39 -23.60
C GLU A 32 8.55 -1.88 -23.59
N GLU A 33 8.35 -1.26 -24.75
CA GLU A 33 8.27 0.20 -24.86
C GLU A 33 7.10 0.76 -24.03
N MET A 34 5.95 0.06 -23.99
CA MET A 34 4.83 0.46 -23.12
C MET A 34 5.23 0.46 -21.65
N ARG A 35 5.89 -0.60 -21.18
CA ARG A 35 6.36 -0.71 -19.78
C ARG A 35 7.33 0.42 -19.44
N GLN A 36 8.30 0.67 -20.32
CA GLN A 36 9.29 1.73 -20.16
C GLN A 36 8.65 3.12 -20.08
N VAL A 37 7.69 3.40 -20.96
CA VAL A 37 6.99 4.69 -20.96
C VAL A 37 6.14 4.86 -19.70
N ILE A 38 5.49 3.80 -19.22
CA ILE A 38 4.75 3.87 -17.96
C ILE A 38 5.70 4.18 -16.78
N LEU A 39 6.83 3.47 -16.68
CA LEU A 39 7.80 3.68 -15.60
C LEU A 39 8.39 5.10 -15.61
N LYS A 40 8.73 5.63 -16.78
CA LYS A 40 9.27 6.99 -16.93
C LYS A 40 8.28 8.10 -16.54
N ASN A 41 6.98 7.78 -16.50
CA ASN A 41 5.92 8.73 -16.20
C ASN A 41 5.13 8.33 -14.94
N ILE A 42 5.79 7.63 -14.00
CA ILE A 42 5.16 7.17 -12.77
C ILE A 42 4.63 8.34 -11.92
N ASP A 43 5.31 9.49 -11.95
CA ASP A 43 4.88 10.70 -11.25
C ASP A 43 3.51 11.18 -11.72
N GLU A 44 3.25 11.10 -13.02
CA GLU A 44 1.95 11.48 -13.57
C GLU A 44 0.88 10.43 -13.31
N PHE A 45 1.27 9.16 -13.22
CA PHE A 45 0.36 8.12 -12.75
C PHE A 45 -0.04 8.36 -11.28
N GLN A 46 0.90 8.69 -10.38
CA GLN A 46 0.60 8.87 -8.96
C GLN A 46 0.04 10.26 -8.59
N ASN A 47 -0.02 11.19 -9.55
CA ASN A 47 -0.53 12.54 -9.35
C ASN A 47 -1.93 12.55 -8.70
N GLU A 48 -2.04 13.24 -7.55
CA GLU A 48 -3.24 13.25 -6.72
C GLU A 48 -4.47 13.83 -7.45
N ASP A 49 -4.30 14.94 -8.18
CA ASP A 49 -5.39 15.59 -8.92
C ASP A 49 -5.92 14.69 -10.05
N ARG A 50 -5.03 13.92 -10.70
CA ARG A 50 -5.43 12.92 -11.68
C ARG A 50 -6.29 11.85 -11.03
N VAL A 51 -5.85 11.28 -9.91
CA VAL A 51 -6.57 10.22 -9.21
C VAL A 51 -7.95 10.71 -8.78
N LYS A 52 -8.03 11.89 -8.16
CA LYS A 52 -9.30 12.54 -7.77
C LYS A 52 -10.26 12.74 -8.95
N ARG A 53 -9.75 13.29 -10.05
CA ARG A 53 -10.54 13.46 -11.28
C ARG A 53 -11.04 12.12 -11.84
N ASN A 54 -10.22 11.08 -11.80
CA ASN A 54 -10.57 9.77 -12.34
C ASN A 54 -11.53 8.99 -11.42
N LEU A 55 -11.60 9.33 -10.13
CA LEU A 55 -12.59 8.83 -9.17
C LEU A 55 -13.97 9.51 -9.30
N ASN A 56 -14.07 10.59 -10.08
CA ASN A 56 -15.36 11.22 -10.34
C ASN A 56 -16.19 10.37 -11.32
N PHE A 57 -17.24 9.74 -10.79
CA PHE A 57 -18.19 8.90 -11.54
C PHE A 57 -19.54 9.58 -11.79
N LEU A 58 -19.67 10.90 -11.56
CA LEU A 58 -20.97 11.59 -11.68
C LEU A 58 -21.61 11.51 -13.07
N GLU A 59 -20.79 11.41 -14.11
CA GLU A 59 -21.23 11.31 -15.51
C GLU A 59 -21.37 9.85 -16.00
N GLU A 60 -20.97 8.88 -15.18
CA GLU A 60 -21.11 7.47 -15.52
C GLU A 60 -22.54 6.99 -15.36
N ASP A 61 -22.87 5.93 -16.09
CA ASP A 61 -24.09 5.17 -15.83
C ASP A 61 -24.13 4.74 -14.36
N ARG A 62 -25.31 4.87 -13.71
CA ARG A 62 -25.44 4.67 -12.26
C ARG A 62 -24.90 3.31 -11.83
N ASP A 63 -25.20 2.23 -12.56
CA ASP A 63 -24.74 0.88 -12.19
C ASP A 63 -23.21 0.77 -12.31
N ILE A 64 -22.61 1.42 -13.30
CA ILE A 64 -21.15 1.50 -13.41
C ILE A 64 -20.56 2.27 -12.23
N ALA A 65 -21.11 3.45 -11.91
CA ALA A 65 -20.64 4.27 -10.80
C ALA A 65 -20.69 3.52 -9.46
N LEU A 66 -21.81 2.85 -9.18
CA LEU A 66 -22.01 2.05 -7.97
C LEU A 66 -21.01 0.89 -7.88
N LEU A 67 -20.90 0.09 -8.95
CA LEU A 67 -19.98 -1.04 -8.99
C LEU A 67 -18.52 -0.60 -8.92
N ASN A 68 -18.16 0.54 -9.53
CA ASN A 68 -16.83 1.11 -9.41
C ASN A 68 -16.49 1.39 -7.94
N GLU A 69 -17.39 2.03 -7.19
CA GLU A 69 -17.20 2.27 -5.76
C GLU A 69 -17.04 0.96 -4.97
N MET A 70 -17.93 -0.01 -5.19
CA MET A 70 -17.89 -1.30 -4.48
C MET A 70 -16.63 -2.10 -4.76
N ILE A 71 -16.17 -2.16 -6.01
CA ILE A 71 -14.92 -2.82 -6.39
C ILE A 71 -13.74 -2.17 -5.64
N LEU A 72 -13.68 -0.84 -5.63
CA LEU A 72 -12.60 -0.13 -4.95
C LEU A 72 -12.65 -0.35 -3.44
N MET A 73 -13.85 -0.37 -2.83
CA MET A 73 -14.03 -0.72 -1.42
C MET A 73 -13.55 -2.15 -1.11
N SER A 74 -13.95 -3.14 -1.91
CA SER A 74 -13.49 -4.53 -1.75
C SER A 74 -11.96 -4.64 -1.82
N LEU A 75 -11.32 -3.97 -2.77
CA LEU A 75 -9.85 -3.95 -2.86
C LEU A 75 -9.22 -3.23 -1.67
N MET A 76 -9.79 -2.11 -1.22
CA MET A 76 -9.28 -1.33 -0.09
C MET A 76 -9.33 -2.06 1.25
N GLU A 77 -10.27 -2.98 1.43
CA GLU A 77 -10.37 -3.78 2.66
C GLU A 77 -9.31 -4.89 2.75
N ASN A 78 -8.69 -5.24 1.62
CA ASN A 78 -7.71 -6.31 1.55
C ASN A 78 -6.27 -5.81 1.73
N GLU A 79 -5.44 -6.62 2.38
CA GLU A 79 -4.01 -6.32 2.54
C GLU A 79 -3.30 -6.29 1.19
N GLY A 80 -2.43 -5.29 1.00
CA GLY A 80 -1.78 -5.04 -0.30
C GLY A 80 -2.71 -4.56 -1.41
N TYR A 81 -3.99 -4.30 -1.09
CA TYR A 81 -5.03 -3.84 -2.00
C TYR A 81 -5.27 -4.73 -3.22
N VAL A 82 -5.05 -6.03 -3.05
CA VAL A 82 -5.06 -7.04 -4.12
C VAL A 82 -6.08 -8.13 -3.82
N LEU A 83 -6.81 -8.54 -4.85
CA LEU A 83 -7.74 -9.67 -4.80
C LEU A 83 -7.66 -10.51 -6.06
N GLU A 84 -7.86 -11.81 -5.92
CA GLU A 84 -8.16 -12.68 -7.05
C GLU A 84 -9.53 -12.30 -7.64
N GLU A 85 -9.70 -12.42 -8.95
CA GLU A 85 -10.94 -12.09 -9.66
C GLU A 85 -12.17 -12.77 -9.04
N ALA A 86 -12.09 -14.07 -8.73
CA ALA A 86 -13.22 -14.79 -8.13
C ALA A 86 -13.61 -14.25 -6.74
N SER A 87 -12.62 -13.97 -5.89
CA SER A 87 -12.84 -13.38 -4.56
C SER A 87 -13.40 -11.96 -4.66
N LEU A 88 -12.92 -11.16 -5.61
CA LEU A 88 -13.43 -9.81 -5.83
C LEU A 88 -14.90 -9.80 -6.23
N LEU A 89 -15.31 -10.70 -7.13
CA LEU A 89 -16.72 -10.83 -7.52
C LEU A 89 -17.60 -11.20 -6.31
N GLN A 90 -17.14 -12.15 -5.49
CA GLN A 90 -17.83 -12.56 -4.26
C GLN A 90 -17.92 -11.43 -3.24
N ASP A 91 -16.85 -10.66 -3.06
CA ASP A 91 -16.84 -9.53 -2.12
C ASP A 91 -17.81 -8.42 -2.55
N VAL A 92 -17.89 -8.11 -3.84
CA VAL A 92 -18.88 -7.14 -4.37
C VAL A 92 -20.31 -7.64 -4.14
N GLU A 93 -20.60 -8.90 -4.49
CA GLU A 93 -21.92 -9.50 -4.27
C GLU A 93 -22.29 -9.51 -2.78
N LYS A 94 -21.32 -9.77 -1.90
CA LYS A 94 -21.50 -9.73 -0.45
C LYS A 94 -21.79 -8.33 0.06
N LEU A 95 -21.14 -7.29 -0.47
CA LEU A 95 -21.43 -5.90 -0.11
C LEU A 95 -22.87 -5.51 -0.49
N GLU A 96 -23.30 -5.88 -1.70
CA GLU A 96 -24.67 -5.67 -2.16
C GLU A 96 -25.68 -6.38 -1.27
N SER A 97 -25.46 -7.68 -1.05
CA SER A 97 -26.33 -8.52 -0.22
C SER A 97 -26.41 -8.03 1.21
N GLN A 98 -25.31 -7.53 1.77
CA GLN A 98 -25.28 -6.98 3.12
C GLN A 98 -26.13 -5.72 3.23
N ILE A 99 -26.09 -4.81 2.24
CA ILE A 99 -26.93 -3.60 2.25
C ILE A 99 -28.41 -3.97 2.14
N VAL A 100 -28.76 -4.93 1.28
CA VAL A 100 -30.14 -5.41 1.15
C VAL A 100 -30.61 -6.02 2.48
N SER A 101 -29.81 -6.91 3.07
CA SER A 101 -30.10 -7.49 4.39
C SER A 101 -30.26 -6.43 5.48
N ASP A 102 -29.38 -5.43 5.52
CA ASP A 102 -29.44 -4.38 6.53
C ASP A 102 -30.65 -3.46 6.32
N SER A 103 -31.12 -3.34 5.08
CA SER A 103 -32.31 -2.54 4.77
C SER A 103 -33.61 -3.15 5.32
N ASP A 104 -33.66 -4.47 5.51
CA ASP A 104 -34.81 -5.17 6.10
C ASP A 104 -34.84 -5.11 7.64
N ASP A 105 -33.79 -4.61 8.28
CA ASP A 105 -33.66 -4.48 9.74
C ASP A 105 -34.27 -3.15 10.22
N GLU A 106 -35.53 -3.19 10.68
CA GLU A 106 -36.25 -2.01 11.18
C GLU A 106 -35.57 -1.33 12.39
N GLU A 107 -34.86 -2.09 13.24
CA GLU A 107 -34.13 -1.51 14.37
C GLU A 107 -32.92 -0.71 13.86
N PHE A 108 -32.23 -1.27 12.87
CA PHE A 108 -31.11 -0.61 12.20
C PHE A 108 -31.55 0.70 11.51
N ILE A 109 -32.66 0.70 10.77
CA ILE A 109 -33.21 1.91 10.13
C ILE A 109 -33.54 3.02 11.13
N LYS A 110 -34.20 2.67 12.25
CA LYS A 110 -34.56 3.65 13.29
C LYS A 110 -33.33 4.29 13.94
N GLY A 111 -32.22 3.56 14.02
CA GLY A 111 -30.96 4.11 14.50
C GLY A 111 -30.27 5.03 13.49
N LEU A 112 -30.47 4.83 12.20
CA LEU A 112 -29.74 5.52 11.14
C LEU A 112 -30.18 6.98 10.93
N MET A 113 -31.48 7.26 11.02
CA MET A 113 -32.04 8.60 10.84
C MET A 113 -33.42 8.71 11.49
N THR A 114 -33.85 9.95 11.75
CA THR A 114 -35.19 10.20 12.29
C THR A 114 -36.28 9.80 11.29
N GLU A 115 -37.48 9.48 11.79
CA GLU A 115 -38.62 9.13 10.93
C GLU A 115 -38.96 10.26 9.93
N GLU A 116 -38.80 11.52 10.34
CA GLU A 116 -39.00 12.67 9.46
C GLU A 116 -37.98 12.71 8.32
N TYR A 117 -36.69 12.55 8.64
CA TYR A 117 -35.63 12.57 7.63
C TYR A 117 -35.74 11.39 6.67
N TYR A 118 -36.03 10.20 7.19
CA TYR A 118 -36.32 9.03 6.37
C TYR A 118 -37.47 9.29 5.41
N ARG A 119 -38.60 9.82 5.91
CA ARG A 119 -39.78 10.12 5.09
C ARG A 119 -39.46 11.12 3.98
N ILE A 120 -38.77 12.21 4.29
CA ILE A 120 -38.40 13.24 3.31
C ILE A 120 -37.46 12.63 2.26
N TYR A 121 -36.37 12.00 2.70
CA TYR A 121 -35.34 11.49 1.81
C TYR A 121 -35.84 10.36 0.92
N SER A 122 -36.59 9.39 1.48
CA SER A 122 -37.21 8.30 0.72
C SER A 122 -38.21 8.82 -0.32
N SER A 123 -38.96 9.89 0.00
CA SER A 123 -39.89 10.51 -0.95
C SER A 123 -39.16 11.16 -2.14
N VAL A 124 -38.08 11.89 -1.87
CA VAL A 124 -37.25 12.51 -2.92
C VAL A 124 -36.58 11.44 -3.78
N LEU A 125 -36.02 10.40 -3.16
CA LEU A 125 -35.37 9.30 -3.86
C LEU A 125 -36.36 8.53 -4.75
N SER A 126 -37.56 8.26 -4.23
CA SER A 126 -38.64 7.63 -5.00
C SER A 126 -39.06 8.48 -6.20
N ALA A 127 -39.13 9.81 -6.02
CA ALA A 127 -39.45 10.73 -7.10
C ALA A 127 -38.36 10.77 -8.18
N ALA A 128 -37.09 10.75 -7.78
CA ALA A 128 -35.96 10.71 -8.71
C ALA A 128 -35.99 9.44 -9.58
N TRP A 129 -36.28 8.28 -8.99
CA TRP A 129 -36.38 7.02 -9.73
C TRP A 129 -37.64 6.89 -10.61
N LYS A 130 -38.66 7.74 -10.41
CA LYS A 130 -39.99 7.57 -11.02
C LYS A 130 -40.03 7.86 -12.52
N LYS A 131 -39.18 8.77 -13.01
CA LYS A 131 -39.32 9.32 -14.36
C LYS A 131 -38.72 8.41 -15.43
N ASP A 132 -37.48 7.99 -15.26
CA ASP A 132 -36.70 7.34 -16.32
C ASP A 132 -36.16 5.95 -15.93
N GLU A 133 -36.52 5.42 -14.75
CA GLU A 133 -35.93 4.21 -14.14
C GLU A 133 -34.39 4.23 -14.08
N THR A 134 -33.79 5.42 -14.18
CA THR A 134 -32.36 5.71 -14.12
C THR A 134 -32.16 7.09 -13.49
N LEU A 135 -31.01 7.33 -12.87
CA LEU A 135 -30.63 8.64 -12.34
C LEU A 135 -29.64 9.32 -13.29
N ASN A 136 -29.96 10.54 -13.73
CA ASN A 136 -29.02 11.35 -14.50
C ASN A 136 -28.06 12.14 -13.59
N ALA A 137 -27.02 12.75 -14.19
CA ALA A 137 -26.01 13.50 -13.44
C ALA A 137 -26.57 14.63 -12.55
N HIS A 138 -27.64 15.33 -12.99
CA HIS A 138 -28.26 16.39 -12.20
C HIS A 138 -29.03 15.83 -11.00
N GLU A 139 -29.77 14.74 -11.19
CA GLU A 139 -30.51 14.06 -10.11
C GLU A 139 -29.53 13.48 -9.08
N THR A 140 -28.47 12.81 -9.54
CA THR A 140 -27.39 12.32 -8.67
C THR A 140 -26.74 13.46 -7.89
N ASN A 141 -26.51 14.61 -8.53
CA ASN A 141 -25.96 15.78 -7.85
C ASN A 141 -26.92 16.36 -6.80
N ILE A 142 -28.22 16.45 -7.09
CA ILE A 142 -29.23 16.92 -6.13
C ILE A 142 -29.32 15.97 -4.94
N LEU A 143 -29.36 14.66 -5.18
CA LEU A 143 -29.34 13.65 -4.13
C LEU A 143 -28.06 13.74 -3.29
N ARG A 144 -26.90 13.98 -3.92
CA ARG A 144 -25.64 14.21 -3.23
C ARG A 144 -25.70 15.43 -2.31
N VAL A 145 -26.22 16.57 -2.79
CA VAL A 145 -26.36 17.78 -1.97
C VAL A 145 -27.31 17.54 -0.80
N LEU A 146 -28.50 16.98 -1.07
CA LEU A 146 -29.47 16.67 -0.01
C LEU A 146 -28.91 15.70 1.03
N ARG A 147 -28.19 14.67 0.57
CA ARG A 147 -27.49 13.71 1.44
C ARG A 147 -26.52 14.43 2.38
N THR A 148 -25.70 15.34 1.85
CA THR A 148 -24.76 16.13 2.67
C THR A 148 -25.47 17.02 3.68
N GLU A 149 -26.53 17.74 3.27
CA GLU A 149 -27.30 18.61 4.17
C GLU A 149 -27.98 17.85 5.32
N LEU A 150 -28.42 16.61 5.06
CA LEU A 150 -29.05 15.75 6.06
C LEU A 150 -28.05 14.87 6.83
N ASN A 151 -26.75 15.03 6.58
CA ASN A 151 -25.68 14.20 7.13
C ASN A 151 -25.91 12.68 6.94
N ILE A 152 -26.38 12.29 5.75
CA ILE A 152 -26.66 10.90 5.39
C ILE A 152 -25.39 10.31 4.74
N SER A 153 -24.89 9.17 5.22
CA SER A 153 -23.75 8.49 4.56
C SER A 153 -24.14 7.91 3.20
N LYS A 154 -23.17 7.58 2.33
CA LYS A 154 -23.47 6.87 1.07
C LYS A 154 -24.12 5.50 1.34
N ARG A 155 -23.63 4.77 2.34
CA ARG A 155 -24.24 3.50 2.77
C ARG A 155 -25.71 3.70 3.17
N ASN A 156 -26.02 4.73 3.94
CA ASN A 156 -27.39 5.03 4.37
C ASN A 156 -28.28 5.38 3.18
N HIS A 157 -27.75 6.08 2.18
CA HIS A 157 -28.44 6.30 0.92
C HIS A 157 -28.80 4.97 0.25
N TYR A 158 -27.85 4.04 0.11
CA TYR A 158 -28.10 2.73 -0.50
C TYR A 158 -29.09 1.87 0.30
N ILE A 159 -29.09 1.98 1.63
CA ILE A 159 -30.06 1.31 2.50
C ILE A 159 -31.49 1.83 2.23
N VAL A 160 -31.68 3.15 2.18
CA VAL A 160 -32.98 3.75 1.86
C VAL A 160 -33.40 3.42 0.42
N GLU A 161 -32.44 3.37 -0.50
CA GLU A 161 -32.66 2.97 -1.89
C GLU A 161 -33.11 1.51 -2.01
N SER A 162 -32.53 0.62 -1.20
CA SER A 162 -32.94 -0.79 -1.11
C SER A 162 -34.37 -0.91 -0.60
N ARG A 163 -34.77 -0.10 0.39
CA ARG A 163 -36.15 -0.10 0.92
C ARG A 163 -37.21 0.27 -0.09
N ILE A 164 -36.88 1.13 -1.06
CA ILE A 164 -37.78 1.47 -2.16
C ILE A 164 -37.65 0.50 -3.36
N GLY A 165 -36.88 -0.59 -3.20
CA GLY A 165 -36.73 -1.65 -4.19
C GLY A 165 -35.82 -1.29 -5.37
N ARG A 166 -34.84 -0.40 -5.18
CA ARG A 166 -33.98 0.15 -6.25
C ARG A 166 -32.49 -0.14 -6.08
N PHE A 167 -32.07 -0.85 -5.03
CA PHE A 167 -30.66 -1.16 -4.78
C PHE A 167 -30.37 -2.66 -4.66
N PRO A 168 -29.29 -3.19 -5.25
CA PRO A 168 -28.35 -2.46 -6.12
C PRO A 168 -28.93 -2.32 -7.52
N GLN A 169 -30.02 -3.02 -7.86
CA GLN A 169 -30.83 -2.77 -9.05
C GLN A 169 -32.33 -2.88 -8.70
N LYS A 170 -33.21 -2.63 -9.69
CA LYS A 170 -34.66 -2.77 -9.52
C LYS A 170 -35.05 -4.15 -8.97
N GLY A 171 -35.85 -4.15 -7.90
CA GLY A 171 -36.24 -5.35 -7.17
C GLY A 171 -35.13 -5.94 -6.30
N ASN A 172 -34.15 -5.12 -5.92
CA ASN A 172 -32.99 -5.48 -5.11
C ASN A 172 -32.18 -6.67 -5.63
N ARG A 173 -32.08 -6.76 -6.95
CA ARG A 173 -31.31 -7.82 -7.62
C ARG A 173 -29.84 -7.43 -7.64
N PRO A 174 -28.92 -8.34 -7.26
CA PRO A 174 -27.49 -8.09 -7.37
C PRO A 174 -27.07 -7.93 -8.83
N HIS A 175 -25.97 -7.25 -9.05
CA HIS A 175 -25.41 -7.12 -10.39
C HIS A 175 -24.88 -8.48 -10.89
N SER A 176 -25.01 -8.73 -12.19
CA SER A 176 -24.40 -9.90 -12.82
C SER A 176 -22.88 -9.75 -12.94
N HIS A 177 -22.16 -10.87 -13.02
CA HIS A 177 -20.70 -10.89 -13.24
C HIS A 177 -20.30 -10.06 -14.47
N ARG A 178 -21.10 -10.09 -15.54
CA ARG A 178 -20.85 -9.32 -16.76
C ARG A 178 -20.90 -7.80 -16.52
N GLN A 179 -21.76 -7.33 -15.62
CA GLN A 179 -21.82 -5.93 -15.23
C GLN A 179 -20.60 -5.55 -14.38
N ILE A 180 -20.21 -6.40 -13.43
CA ILE A 180 -19.00 -6.21 -12.63
C ILE A 180 -17.75 -6.15 -13.53
N GLU A 181 -17.63 -7.05 -14.52
CA GLU A 181 -16.56 -7.00 -15.53
C GLU A 181 -16.54 -5.70 -16.33
N LYS A 182 -17.70 -5.12 -16.63
CA LYS A 182 -17.78 -3.83 -17.35
C LYS A 182 -17.20 -2.71 -16.49
N SER A 183 -17.52 -2.68 -15.20
CA SER A 183 -16.98 -1.72 -14.24
C SER A 183 -15.49 -1.92 -14.00
N LEU A 184 -15.01 -3.17 -13.92
CA LEU A 184 -13.58 -3.47 -13.88
C LEU A 184 -12.82 -2.90 -15.09
N ARG A 185 -13.39 -2.98 -16.30
CA ARG A 185 -12.80 -2.34 -17.49
C ARG A 185 -12.83 -0.81 -17.40
N ASN A 186 -13.91 -0.23 -16.88
CA ASN A 186 -14.01 1.21 -16.67
C ASN A 186 -12.94 1.71 -15.70
N LEU A 187 -12.80 1.09 -14.52
CA LEU A 187 -11.75 1.42 -13.55
C LEU A 187 -10.33 1.25 -14.11
N GLN A 188 -10.08 0.21 -14.91
CA GLN A 188 -8.80 0.04 -15.60
C GLN A 188 -8.52 1.15 -16.61
N SER A 189 -9.51 1.53 -17.42
CA SER A 189 -9.35 2.63 -18.39
C SER A 189 -9.14 4.00 -17.71
N ARG A 190 -9.57 4.12 -16.46
CA ARG A 190 -9.32 5.27 -15.58
C ARG A 190 -7.98 5.18 -14.84
N GLY A 191 -7.24 4.06 -14.97
CA GLY A 191 -5.95 3.87 -14.31
C GLY A 191 -6.04 3.89 -12.78
N LEU A 192 -7.17 3.43 -12.23
CA LEU A 192 -7.41 3.34 -10.78
C LEU A 192 -7.15 1.93 -10.23
N ILE A 193 -7.28 0.91 -11.09
CA ILE A 193 -6.94 -0.47 -10.76
C ILE A 193 -6.11 -1.07 -11.90
N LEU A 194 -5.25 -2.02 -11.55
CA LEU A 194 -4.50 -2.81 -12.51
C LEU A 194 -5.03 -4.25 -12.52
N ARG A 195 -4.78 -4.94 -13.62
CA ARG A 195 -5.03 -6.38 -13.73
C ARG A 195 -3.77 -7.08 -14.21
N PHE A 196 -3.42 -8.16 -13.54
CA PHE A 196 -2.30 -9.00 -13.94
C PHE A 196 -2.64 -10.48 -13.79
N LYS A 197 -1.84 -11.31 -14.44
CA LYS A 197 -1.95 -12.76 -14.33
C LYS A 197 -0.66 -13.32 -13.76
N SER A 198 -0.79 -14.14 -12.73
CA SER A 198 0.28 -15.00 -12.23
C SER A 198 -0.20 -16.45 -12.35
N ASN A 199 -0.42 -17.15 -11.23
CA ASN A 199 -1.18 -18.40 -11.14
C ASN A 199 -2.70 -18.21 -11.44
N ALA A 200 -3.27 -17.09 -11.01
CA ALA A 200 -4.66 -16.69 -11.25
C ALA A 200 -4.72 -15.25 -11.80
N VAL A 201 -5.93 -14.76 -12.02
CA VAL A 201 -6.19 -13.36 -12.42
C VAL A 201 -6.39 -12.53 -11.16
N TYR A 202 -5.64 -11.44 -11.06
CA TYR A 202 -5.71 -10.53 -9.91
C TYR A 202 -6.03 -9.11 -10.36
N TYR A 203 -6.70 -8.39 -9.46
CA TYR A 203 -6.89 -6.96 -9.53
C TYR A 203 -6.24 -6.30 -8.33
N ILE A 204 -5.63 -5.14 -8.54
CA ILE A 204 -4.90 -4.43 -7.49
C ILE A 204 -5.05 -2.92 -7.64
N ILE A 205 -5.12 -2.22 -6.51
CA ILE A 205 -4.87 -0.78 -6.45
C ILE A 205 -3.39 -0.59 -6.11
N PRO A 206 -2.57 0.01 -7.00
CA PRO A 206 -1.17 0.26 -6.71
C PRO A 206 -1.00 1.11 -5.46
N SER A 207 -0.02 0.77 -4.62
CA SER A 207 0.23 1.46 -3.34
C SER A 207 0.45 2.97 -3.50
N GLU A 208 0.97 3.40 -4.65
CA GLU A 208 1.23 4.80 -5.00
C GLU A 208 -0.04 5.65 -5.01
N ILE A 209 -1.19 5.07 -5.38
CA ILE A 209 -2.48 5.78 -5.47
C ILE A 209 -3.48 5.36 -4.39
N ALA A 210 -3.17 4.29 -3.65
CA ALA A 210 -4.11 3.69 -2.71
C ALA A 210 -4.56 4.65 -1.61
N ARG A 211 -3.63 5.46 -1.08
CA ARG A 211 -3.92 6.44 -0.04
C ARG A 211 -4.93 7.49 -0.51
N VAL A 212 -4.73 8.04 -1.72
CA VAL A 212 -5.65 9.03 -2.30
C VAL A 212 -7.03 8.42 -2.51
N ILE A 213 -7.10 7.20 -3.05
CA ILE A 213 -8.38 6.50 -3.27
C ILE A 213 -9.12 6.28 -1.95
N ARG A 214 -8.43 5.83 -0.89
CA ARG A 214 -9.05 5.58 0.42
C ARG A 214 -9.74 6.83 0.98
N TYR A 215 -9.05 7.97 0.98
CA TYR A 215 -9.60 9.22 1.49
C TYR A 215 -10.78 9.71 0.65
N GLU A 216 -10.69 9.62 -0.68
CA GLU A 216 -11.79 10.03 -1.58
C GLU A 216 -13.03 9.13 -1.48
N LEU A 217 -12.85 7.86 -1.09
CA LEU A 217 -13.97 6.96 -0.74
C LEU A 217 -14.55 7.23 0.65
N GLY A 218 -13.96 8.13 1.43
CA GLY A 218 -14.39 8.46 2.80
C GLY A 218 -13.95 7.44 3.84
N GLY A 219 -12.97 6.59 3.52
CA GLY A 219 -12.38 5.64 4.48
C GLY A 219 -11.17 6.24 5.20
N GLU A 220 -10.92 5.77 6.43
CA GLU A 220 -9.76 6.19 7.24
C GLU A 220 -8.85 5.01 7.59
N LEU A 221 -9.43 3.86 7.95
CA LEU A 221 -8.72 2.62 8.26
C LEU A 221 -9.39 1.44 7.55
N ARG A 222 -8.64 0.34 7.35
CA ARG A 222 -9.24 -0.94 6.97
C ARG A 222 -10.11 -1.43 8.12
N LYS A 223 -11.20 -2.15 7.83
CA LYS A 223 -12.13 -2.66 8.85
C LYS A 223 -11.42 -3.47 9.92
N LYS A 224 -10.52 -4.40 9.55
CA LYS A 224 -9.76 -5.21 10.50
C LYS A 224 -8.87 -4.34 11.41
N THR A 225 -8.19 -3.35 10.85
CA THR A 225 -7.34 -2.41 11.59
C THR A 225 -8.18 -1.52 12.52
N TYR A 226 -9.38 -1.13 12.09
CA TYR A 226 -10.30 -0.38 12.94
C TYR A 226 -10.91 -1.25 14.05
N GLU A 227 -11.20 -2.52 13.77
CA GLU A 227 -11.56 -3.52 14.78
C GLU A 227 -10.49 -3.65 15.86
N GLU A 228 -9.20 -3.64 15.49
CA GLU A 228 -8.07 -3.65 16.44
C GLU A 228 -8.05 -2.37 17.29
N LEU A 229 -8.22 -1.19 16.69
CA LEU A 229 -8.35 0.09 17.41
C LEU A 229 -9.49 0.04 18.43
N LEU A 230 -10.68 -0.34 18.01
CA LEU A 230 -11.84 -0.47 18.89
C LEU A 230 -11.63 -1.55 19.96
N GLY A 231 -10.87 -2.60 19.61
CA GLY A 231 -10.41 -3.66 20.48
C GLY A 231 -9.51 -3.19 21.61
N ASP A 232 -8.72 -2.13 21.40
CA ASP A 232 -7.87 -1.54 22.44
C ASP A 232 -8.61 -0.55 23.35
N LEU A 233 -9.77 -0.04 22.92
CA LEU A 233 -10.61 0.81 23.75
C LEU A 233 -11.28 0.04 24.90
N THR A 234 -11.52 0.72 26.02
CA THR A 234 -12.26 0.12 27.14
C THR A 234 -13.74 -0.05 26.78
N LYS A 235 -14.44 -0.99 27.44
CA LYS A 235 -15.89 -1.16 27.24
C LYS A 235 -16.67 0.13 27.51
N ASN A 236 -16.21 0.96 28.46
CA ASN A 236 -16.85 2.24 28.77
C ASN A 236 -16.65 3.27 27.65
N HIS A 237 -15.45 3.33 27.05
CA HIS A 237 -15.22 4.17 25.86
C HIS A 237 -16.16 3.78 24.73
N LEU A 238 -16.28 2.48 24.44
CA LEU A 238 -17.14 1.98 23.36
C LEU A 238 -18.62 2.27 23.63
N LYS A 239 -19.08 2.15 24.89
CA LYS A 239 -20.43 2.55 25.30
C LYS A 239 -20.68 4.04 25.09
N HIS A 240 -19.69 4.87 25.41
CA HIS A 240 -19.78 6.31 25.23
C HIS A 240 -19.93 6.66 23.74
N VAL A 241 -19.11 6.07 22.86
CA VAL A 241 -19.22 6.24 21.40
C VAL A 241 -20.65 5.94 20.94
N VAL A 242 -21.14 4.71 21.14
CA VAL A 242 -22.48 4.34 20.64
C VAL A 242 -23.59 5.20 21.24
N SER A 243 -23.45 5.66 22.49
CA SER A 243 -24.44 6.55 23.11
C SER A 243 -24.47 7.97 22.52
N GLN A 244 -23.33 8.51 22.08
CA GLN A 244 -23.28 9.81 21.40
C GLN A 244 -24.04 9.79 20.07
N PHE A 245 -24.06 8.65 19.41
CA PHE A 245 -24.83 8.42 18.18
C PHE A 245 -26.24 7.85 18.45
N ASN A 246 -26.73 7.92 19.70
CA ASN A 246 -28.06 7.44 20.12
C ASN A 246 -28.32 5.94 19.86
N PHE A 247 -27.27 5.13 19.77
CA PHE A 247 -27.39 3.69 19.64
C PHE A 247 -27.40 3.00 21.01
N ASN A 248 -27.99 1.80 21.05
CA ASN A 248 -28.03 0.97 22.25
C ASN A 248 -26.59 0.70 22.76
N SER A 249 -26.33 0.96 24.04
CA SER A 249 -25.02 0.76 24.68
C SER A 249 -24.90 -0.55 25.47
N SER A 250 -25.93 -1.41 25.43
CA SER A 250 -25.92 -2.72 26.09
C SER A 250 -25.22 -3.79 25.23
N GLY A 251 -24.81 -4.88 25.88
CA GLY A 251 -24.16 -6.03 25.24
C GLY A 251 -22.73 -6.32 25.72
N SER A 252 -22.09 -7.31 25.08
CA SER A 252 -20.66 -7.60 25.24
C SER A 252 -19.82 -6.50 24.57
N LYS A 253 -18.50 -6.51 24.81
CA LYS A 253 -17.59 -5.57 24.13
C LYS A 253 -17.65 -5.76 22.61
N GLU A 254 -17.57 -7.00 22.15
CA GLU A 254 -17.68 -7.39 20.75
C GLU A 254 -18.99 -6.95 20.10
N THR A 255 -20.13 -7.09 20.80
CA THR A 255 -21.42 -6.61 20.28
C THR A 255 -21.42 -5.10 20.05
N ILE A 256 -20.78 -4.34 20.92
CA ILE A 256 -20.69 -2.87 20.79
C ILE A 256 -19.74 -2.51 19.65
N ILE A 257 -18.59 -3.19 19.50
CA ILE A 257 -17.67 -3.01 18.37
C ILE A 257 -18.39 -3.27 17.05
N ASN A 258 -19.07 -4.42 16.94
CA ASN A 258 -19.85 -4.76 15.75
C ASN A 258 -20.93 -3.72 15.45
N ARG A 259 -21.52 -3.09 16.48
CA ARG A 259 -22.48 -2.01 16.30
C ARG A 259 -21.84 -0.76 15.70
N ILE A 260 -20.69 -0.31 16.23
CA ILE A 260 -19.93 0.82 15.69
C ILE A 260 -19.61 0.59 14.20
N LEU A 261 -19.12 -0.61 13.87
CA LEU A 261 -18.77 -0.98 12.49
C LEU A 261 -19.99 -1.12 11.58
N LYS A 262 -21.09 -1.70 12.06
CA LYS A 262 -22.33 -1.86 11.28
C LYS A 262 -22.93 -0.51 10.88
N HIS A 263 -22.76 0.50 11.72
CA HIS A 263 -23.27 1.85 11.50
C HIS A 263 -22.27 2.80 10.81
N ASP A 264 -21.15 2.29 10.27
CA ASP A 264 -20.12 3.06 9.56
C ASP A 264 -19.59 4.29 10.33
N ILE A 265 -19.55 4.23 11.66
CA ILE A 265 -18.99 5.32 12.47
C ILE A 265 -17.48 5.34 12.22
N LEU A 266 -16.96 6.41 11.62
CA LEU A 266 -15.55 6.51 11.25
C LEU A 266 -14.63 6.54 12.48
N PRO A 267 -13.36 6.11 12.36
CA PRO A 267 -12.39 6.23 13.45
C PRO A 267 -12.32 7.65 14.03
N SER A 268 -12.27 8.69 13.19
CA SER A 268 -12.24 10.08 13.62
C SER A 268 -13.51 10.49 14.37
N GLU A 269 -14.69 10.09 13.88
CA GLU A 269 -15.98 10.35 14.52
C GLU A 269 -16.07 9.68 15.90
N ALA A 270 -15.66 8.41 15.99
CA ALA A 270 -15.63 7.67 17.24
C ALA A 270 -14.66 8.31 18.25
N LEU A 271 -13.45 8.65 17.81
CA LEU A 271 -12.43 9.27 18.66
C LEU A 271 -12.81 10.71 19.06
N ASP A 272 -13.54 11.44 18.22
CA ASP A 272 -14.00 12.79 18.54
C ASP A 272 -15.01 12.82 19.69
N THR A 273 -15.66 11.69 20.00
CA THR A 273 -16.52 11.60 21.19
C THR A 273 -15.75 11.73 22.52
N PHE A 274 -14.42 11.53 22.51
CA PHE A 274 -13.59 11.54 23.70
C PHE A 274 -13.05 12.93 24.04
N SER A 275 -12.86 13.18 25.33
CA SER A 275 -12.19 14.37 25.83
C SER A 275 -10.69 14.37 25.48
N ASN A 276 -10.08 15.55 25.49
CA ASN A 276 -8.63 15.69 25.29
C ASN A 276 -7.80 14.85 26.28
N LYS A 277 -8.31 14.65 27.50
CA LYS A 277 -7.66 13.84 28.53
C LYS A 277 -7.70 12.36 28.16
N GLU A 278 -8.86 11.85 27.76
CA GLU A 278 -9.03 10.46 27.34
C GLU A 278 -8.16 10.14 26.11
N LEU A 279 -8.15 11.02 25.10
CA LEU A 279 -7.27 10.87 23.93
C LEU A 279 -5.79 10.85 24.32
N THR A 280 -5.38 11.67 25.29
CA THR A 280 -4.02 11.67 25.83
C THR A 280 -3.71 10.34 26.53
N ASP A 281 -4.65 9.78 27.28
CA ASP A 281 -4.47 8.52 27.99
C ASP A 281 -4.45 7.32 27.03
N ILE A 282 -5.22 7.35 25.94
CA ILE A 282 -5.12 6.37 24.84
C ILE A 282 -3.73 6.45 24.22
N LEU A 283 -3.28 7.65 23.82
CA LEU A 283 -1.97 7.87 23.20
C LEU A 283 -0.79 7.41 24.06
N LYS A 284 -0.87 7.50 25.39
CA LYS A 284 0.18 7.00 26.30
C LYS A 284 0.38 5.50 26.24
N ASN A 285 -0.65 4.74 25.84
CA ASN A 285 -0.57 3.29 25.70
C ASN A 285 -0.03 2.86 24.34
N LEU A 286 0.08 3.80 23.39
CA LEU A 286 0.61 3.55 22.05
C LEU A 286 2.10 3.91 22.01
N GLU A 287 2.94 2.90 21.74
CA GLU A 287 4.39 3.11 21.66
C GLU A 287 4.76 3.91 20.40
N GLY A 288 5.71 4.84 20.53
CA GLY A 288 6.27 5.57 19.38
C GLY A 288 5.42 6.74 18.85
N VAL A 289 4.29 7.06 19.48
CA VAL A 289 3.35 8.09 19.03
C VAL A 289 3.57 9.41 19.78
N ASN A 290 3.37 10.54 19.08
CA ASN A 290 3.37 11.85 19.71
C ASN A 290 2.07 12.07 20.53
N ILE A 291 2.22 12.34 21.83
CA ILE A 291 1.11 12.52 22.78
C ILE A 291 0.61 13.99 22.82
N SER A 292 1.44 14.92 22.34
CA SER A 292 1.15 16.36 22.35
C SER A 292 0.33 16.80 21.13
N GLY A 293 -0.40 17.91 21.27
CA GLY A 293 -1.16 18.52 20.17
C GLY A 293 -2.55 19.01 20.57
N LYS A 294 -3.27 19.54 19.59
CA LYS A 294 -4.72 19.82 19.68
C LYS A 294 -5.52 18.51 19.55
N LYS A 295 -6.83 18.55 19.80
CA LYS A 295 -7.69 17.37 19.79
C LYS A 295 -7.61 16.65 18.43
N GLU A 296 -7.71 17.40 17.35
CA GLU A 296 -7.68 16.91 15.97
C GLU A 296 -6.35 16.25 15.65
N GLN A 297 -5.24 16.83 16.12
CA GLN A 297 -3.91 16.23 15.96
C GLN A 297 -3.78 14.92 16.74
N ARG A 298 -4.37 14.83 17.93
CA ARG A 298 -4.38 13.59 18.72
C ARG A 298 -5.17 12.49 18.03
N ILE A 299 -6.34 12.81 17.49
CA ILE A 299 -7.16 11.88 16.70
C ILE A 299 -6.36 11.37 15.49
N SER A 300 -5.77 12.30 14.72
CA SER A 300 -4.90 11.95 13.60
C SER A 300 -3.75 11.05 14.04
N ASN A 301 -3.04 11.36 15.13
CA ASN A 301 -1.94 10.53 15.62
C ASN A 301 -2.37 9.10 16.00
N ILE A 302 -3.58 8.90 16.52
CA ILE A 302 -4.12 7.56 16.84
C ILE A 302 -4.43 6.81 15.55
N ILE A 303 -5.15 7.43 14.60
CA ILE A 303 -5.48 6.80 13.30
C ILE A 303 -4.20 6.41 12.57
N ASP A 304 -3.26 7.34 12.50
CA ASP A 304 -1.94 7.18 11.94
C ASP A 304 -1.16 6.01 12.56
N TYR A 305 -1.27 5.79 13.87
CA TYR A 305 -0.63 4.64 14.53
C TYR A 305 -1.17 3.33 13.96
N TYR A 306 -2.50 3.16 13.93
CA TYR A 306 -3.13 1.93 13.46
C TYR A 306 -2.96 1.74 11.95
N GLU A 307 -2.95 2.81 11.16
CA GLU A 307 -2.65 2.74 9.72
C GLU A 307 -1.25 2.16 9.47
N ASN A 308 -0.28 2.50 10.33
CA ASN A 308 1.11 2.04 10.23
C ASN A 308 1.36 0.73 11.00
N LEU A 309 0.38 0.22 11.73
CA LEU A 309 0.47 -1.07 12.42
C LEU A 309 0.37 -2.17 11.37
N SER A 310 1.46 -2.89 11.16
CA SER A 310 1.46 -4.01 10.23
C SER A 310 0.87 -5.23 10.91
N THR A 311 -0.01 -5.91 10.19
CA THR A 311 -0.50 -7.25 10.55
C THR A 311 0.46 -8.36 10.11
N SER A 312 1.64 -8.03 9.55
CA SER A 312 2.58 -9.01 9.02
C SER A 312 3.00 -10.02 10.09
N ASN A 313 2.75 -11.30 9.80
CA ASN A 313 3.40 -12.40 10.50
C ASN A 313 4.90 -12.31 10.20
N ILE A 314 5.72 -12.25 11.25
CA ILE A 314 7.19 -12.29 11.15
C ILE A 314 7.58 -13.43 10.21
N SER A 315 8.31 -13.13 9.14
CA SER A 315 8.57 -14.08 8.05
C SER A 315 9.33 -15.34 8.52
N ASP A 316 10.18 -15.19 9.53
CA ASP A 316 10.79 -16.30 10.26
C ASP A 316 10.90 -15.97 11.76
N PRO A 317 10.03 -16.52 12.62
CA PRO A 317 10.05 -16.21 14.05
C PRO A 317 11.28 -16.77 14.79
N THR A 318 12.12 -17.58 14.14
CA THR A 318 13.31 -18.20 14.78
C THR A 318 14.56 -17.34 14.68
N ASP A 319 14.65 -16.46 13.67
CA ASP A 319 15.73 -15.48 13.53
C ASP A 319 15.20 -14.06 13.77
N LYS A 320 15.76 -13.36 14.75
CA LYS A 320 15.36 -11.98 15.06
C LYS A 320 15.61 -11.00 13.91
N ARG A 321 16.55 -11.30 13.01
CA ARG A 321 16.89 -10.46 11.86
C ARG A 321 15.82 -10.53 10.77
N SER A 322 14.98 -11.55 10.77
CA SER A 322 13.84 -11.65 9.85
C SER A 322 12.86 -10.48 10.04
N LEU A 323 12.65 -10.04 11.28
CA LEU A 323 11.84 -8.85 11.58
C LEU A 323 12.46 -7.61 10.91
N TYR A 324 13.78 -7.46 10.97
CA TYR A 324 14.43 -6.32 10.31
C TYR A 324 14.32 -6.41 8.78
N TYR A 325 14.40 -7.62 8.22
CA TYR A 325 14.19 -7.87 6.79
C TYR A 325 12.75 -7.56 6.35
N ASP A 326 11.75 -7.85 7.18
CA ASP A 326 10.36 -7.55 6.86
C ASP A 326 10.17 -6.02 6.67
N TYR A 327 10.90 -5.21 7.44
CA TYR A 327 10.94 -3.73 7.37
C TYR A 327 12.17 -3.16 6.64
N PHE A 328 12.76 -3.92 5.71
CA PHE A 328 14.03 -3.57 5.06
C PHE A 328 14.00 -2.22 4.34
N GLU A 329 12.88 -1.91 3.67
CA GLU A 329 12.71 -0.66 2.93
C GLU A 329 12.55 0.52 3.88
N GLU A 330 11.77 0.36 4.95
CA GLU A 330 11.56 1.37 5.99
C GLU A 330 12.86 1.68 6.74
N LEU A 331 13.67 0.66 7.03
CA LEU A 331 15.00 0.81 7.62
C LEU A 331 15.94 1.58 6.71
N ALA A 332 15.95 1.29 5.41
CA ALA A 332 16.74 2.05 4.44
C ALA A 332 16.29 3.51 4.33
N ALA A 333 14.97 3.77 4.38
CA ALA A 333 14.38 5.09 4.20
C ALA A 333 14.36 5.94 5.48
N ARG A 334 14.84 5.40 6.61
CA ARG A 334 14.65 5.98 7.96
C ARG A 334 13.18 6.34 8.21
N ASN A 335 12.25 5.50 7.77
CA ASN A 335 10.83 5.73 7.99
C ASN A 335 10.47 5.38 9.45
N LEU A 336 10.78 6.30 10.37
CA LEU A 336 10.76 6.05 11.81
C LEU A 336 9.38 5.68 12.37
N LYS A 337 8.31 6.15 11.71
CA LYS A 337 6.94 5.95 12.18
C LYS A 337 6.54 4.47 12.16
N PRO A 338 6.49 3.76 11.02
CA PRO A 338 6.19 2.33 11.00
C PRO A 338 7.21 1.52 11.79
N LEU A 339 8.49 1.91 11.81
CA LEU A 339 9.52 1.19 12.57
C LEU A 339 9.29 1.22 14.08
N ARG A 340 8.86 2.36 14.64
CA ARG A 340 8.56 2.49 16.07
C ARG A 340 7.24 1.82 16.43
N VAL A 341 6.20 2.03 15.63
CA VAL A 341 4.86 1.44 15.83
C VAL A 341 4.95 -0.08 15.91
N ASN A 342 5.72 -0.69 15.00
CA ASN A 342 5.90 -2.14 14.94
C ASN A 342 7.07 -2.65 15.81
N LYS A 343 7.59 -1.80 16.70
CA LYS A 343 8.67 -2.13 17.66
C LYS A 343 9.94 -2.70 17.02
N VAL A 344 10.19 -2.35 15.77
CA VAL A 344 11.41 -2.70 15.05
C VAL A 344 12.59 -1.94 15.65
N ILE A 345 12.41 -0.64 15.91
CA ILE A 345 13.40 0.23 16.55
C ILE A 345 12.89 0.79 17.88
N LYS A 346 13.83 1.08 18.79
CA LYS A 346 13.53 1.85 20.01
C LYS A 346 14.10 3.28 19.93
N LYS A 347 15.24 3.43 19.26
CA LYS A 347 15.92 4.71 19.04
C LYS A 347 16.24 4.86 17.55
N ASP A 348 16.30 6.10 17.09
CA ASP A 348 16.59 6.40 15.67
C ASP A 348 18.00 5.97 15.25
N LEU A 349 18.92 5.90 16.22
CA LEU A 349 20.26 5.37 16.03
C LEU A 349 20.28 3.85 15.78
N ASP A 350 19.22 3.13 16.14
CA ASP A 350 19.14 1.69 15.90
C ASP A 350 18.89 1.38 14.41
N THR A 351 18.37 2.34 13.64
CA THR A 351 17.97 2.15 12.23
C THR A 351 19.13 1.70 11.35
N GLU A 352 20.30 2.34 11.44
CA GLU A 352 21.48 1.98 10.63
C GLU A 352 21.93 0.55 10.94
N LYS A 353 22.10 0.24 12.24
CA LYS A 353 22.50 -1.09 12.69
C LYS A 353 21.50 -2.18 12.24
N TYR A 354 20.20 -1.92 12.35
CA TYR A 354 19.19 -2.93 11.98
C TYR A 354 19.07 -3.07 10.46
N PHE A 355 19.37 -2.02 9.69
CA PHE A 355 19.48 -2.11 8.24
C PHE A 355 20.65 -3.00 7.80
N GLU A 356 21.81 -2.88 8.47
CA GLU A 356 22.95 -3.78 8.27
C GLU A 356 22.60 -5.24 8.60
N GLU A 357 21.98 -5.48 9.76
CA GLU A 357 21.57 -6.84 10.17
C GLU A 357 20.52 -7.45 9.24
N ALA A 358 19.57 -6.66 8.74
CA ALA A 358 18.61 -7.08 7.73
C ALA A 358 19.29 -7.46 6.40
N THR A 359 20.30 -6.70 6.00
CA THR A 359 21.09 -6.98 4.79
C THR A 359 21.89 -8.27 4.93
N ARG A 360 22.47 -8.52 6.10
CA ARG A 360 23.17 -9.78 6.39
C ARG A 360 22.22 -10.98 6.31
N TYR A 361 21.04 -10.88 6.92
CA TYR A 361 19.99 -11.89 6.80
C TYR A 361 19.56 -12.11 5.34
N LEU A 362 19.42 -11.04 4.55
CA LEU A 362 19.10 -11.14 3.12
C LEU A 362 20.14 -11.98 2.38
N PHE A 363 21.44 -11.70 2.55
CA PHE A 363 22.49 -12.46 1.89
C PHE A 363 22.59 -13.92 2.39
N GLU A 364 22.53 -14.14 3.70
CA GLU A 364 22.66 -15.48 4.29
C GLU A 364 21.45 -16.37 4.00
N GLU A 365 20.25 -15.89 4.32
CA GLU A 365 19.05 -16.72 4.35
C GLU A 365 18.25 -16.66 3.03
N LYS A 366 18.18 -15.50 2.38
CA LYS A 366 17.40 -15.37 1.12
C LYS A 366 18.23 -15.72 -0.11
N LEU A 367 19.50 -15.33 -0.13
CA LEU A 367 20.42 -15.63 -1.24
C LEU A 367 21.25 -16.91 -1.01
N GLY A 368 21.32 -17.41 0.24
CA GLY A 368 22.07 -18.63 0.54
C GLY A 368 23.59 -18.45 0.46
N VAL A 369 24.09 -17.26 0.79
CA VAL A 369 25.49 -16.87 0.63
C VAL A 369 26.18 -16.76 2.00
N GLU A 370 27.35 -17.40 2.13
CA GLU A 370 28.15 -17.33 3.37
C GLU A 370 28.90 -16.00 3.47
N LEU A 371 28.73 -15.30 4.61
CA LEU A 371 29.41 -14.03 4.89
C LEU A 371 30.81 -14.26 5.48
N VAL A 372 31.70 -13.33 5.17
CA VAL A 372 33.05 -13.28 5.76
C VAL A 372 33.05 -12.30 6.92
N ASN A 373 33.36 -12.79 8.12
CA ASN A 373 33.56 -11.94 9.28
C ASN A 373 34.78 -11.03 9.07
N MET A 374 34.57 -9.72 9.27
CA MET A 374 35.62 -8.71 9.27
C MET A 374 35.91 -8.27 10.71
N SER A 375 37.16 -7.93 11.00
CA SER A 375 37.60 -7.54 12.34
C SER A 375 37.82 -6.03 12.45
N GLY A 376 37.54 -5.48 13.63
CA GLY A 376 37.66 -4.04 13.90
C GLY A 376 36.41 -3.26 13.51
N ASN A 377 36.53 -1.92 13.39
CA ASN A 377 35.42 -1.02 13.06
C ASN A 377 35.70 -0.18 11.80
N LYS A 378 36.77 -0.51 11.06
CA LYS A 378 37.21 0.20 9.86
C LYS A 378 37.10 -0.70 8.64
N HIS A 379 35.90 -1.19 8.39
CA HIS A 379 35.57 -2.05 7.27
C HIS A 379 34.18 -1.68 6.75
N ALA A 380 33.84 -2.20 5.57
CA ALA A 380 32.50 -2.10 5.01
C ALA A 380 31.49 -2.88 5.87
N ASP A 381 30.19 -2.61 5.72
CA ASP A 381 29.17 -3.27 6.55
C ASP A 381 29.07 -4.78 6.30
N GLY A 382 29.52 -5.25 5.14
CA GLY A 382 29.76 -6.68 4.96
C GLY A 382 30.63 -7.09 3.78
N LYS A 383 30.96 -8.38 3.78
CA LYS A 383 31.87 -9.02 2.83
C LYS A 383 31.44 -10.43 2.49
N ILE A 384 31.52 -10.77 1.20
CA ILE A 384 31.26 -12.10 0.65
C ILE A 384 32.46 -12.55 -0.19
N LYS A 385 32.73 -13.86 -0.23
CA LYS A 385 33.68 -14.44 -1.19
C LYS A 385 33.02 -14.55 -2.56
N PHE A 386 33.56 -13.83 -3.53
CA PHE A 386 33.15 -13.97 -4.93
C PHE A 386 33.73 -15.24 -5.54
N ASN A 387 35.02 -15.49 -5.28
CA ASN A 387 35.71 -16.74 -5.55
C ASN A 387 36.90 -16.89 -4.59
N SER A 388 37.84 -17.79 -4.87
CA SER A 388 39.01 -18.05 -4.00
C SER A 388 39.98 -16.86 -3.86
N LYS A 389 39.93 -15.89 -4.78
CA LYS A 389 40.86 -14.75 -4.85
C LYS A 389 40.18 -13.38 -4.79
N GLU A 390 38.85 -13.35 -4.83
CA GLU A 390 38.10 -12.12 -4.98
C GLU A 390 36.92 -12.05 -4.01
N SER A 391 36.55 -10.83 -3.64
CA SER A 391 35.46 -10.54 -2.72
C SER A 391 34.50 -9.48 -3.25
N ILE A 392 33.27 -9.53 -2.77
CA ILE A 392 32.31 -8.44 -2.87
C ILE A 392 32.21 -7.80 -1.49
N LEU A 393 32.24 -6.47 -1.46
CA LEU A 393 31.97 -5.67 -0.27
C LEU A 393 30.66 -4.93 -0.46
N TRP A 394 29.96 -4.64 0.64
CA TRP A 394 28.82 -3.72 0.58
C TRP A 394 28.78 -2.80 1.79
N ASP A 395 28.08 -1.69 1.61
CA ASP A 395 27.86 -0.68 2.63
C ASP A 395 26.42 -0.17 2.56
N ASN A 396 25.79 -0.07 3.71
CA ASN A 396 24.41 0.32 3.90
C ASN A 396 24.33 1.83 4.18
N LYS A 397 23.43 2.51 3.47
CA LYS A 397 23.19 3.94 3.64
C LYS A 397 21.70 4.22 3.85
N SER A 398 21.34 4.34 5.12
CA SER A 398 20.01 4.69 5.55
C SER A 398 19.81 6.21 5.49
N VAL A 399 18.90 6.68 4.63
CA VAL A 399 18.68 8.11 4.33
C VAL A 399 17.19 8.41 4.12
N GLU A 400 16.75 9.61 4.55
CA GLU A 400 15.36 10.09 4.39
C GLU A 400 15.07 10.65 2.97
N SER A 401 16.12 10.93 2.19
CA SER A 401 16.03 11.52 0.85
C SER A 401 17.02 10.84 -0.09
N ALA A 402 16.96 11.16 -1.39
CA ALA A 402 17.85 10.59 -2.40
C ALA A 402 19.32 10.69 -1.99
N TYR A 403 20.00 9.55 -1.97
CA TYR A 403 21.41 9.44 -1.64
C TYR A 403 22.25 10.14 -2.72
N THR A 404 23.16 11.02 -2.30
CA THR A 404 24.01 11.85 -3.18
C THR A 404 25.45 11.37 -3.29
N PHE A 405 25.83 10.36 -2.51
CA PHE A 405 27.21 9.85 -2.45
C PHE A 405 28.27 10.93 -2.11
N PRO A 406 28.20 11.49 -0.88
CA PRO A 406 29.07 12.58 -0.45
C PRO A 406 30.57 12.21 -0.37
N ASP A 407 31.44 13.22 -0.29
CA ASP A 407 32.92 13.07 -0.31
C ASP A 407 33.47 12.21 0.82
N ASN A 408 32.93 12.34 2.02
CA ASN A 408 33.32 11.50 3.15
C ASN A 408 33.07 10.01 2.87
N HIS A 409 31.97 9.64 2.20
CA HIS A 409 31.69 8.25 1.83
C HIS A 409 32.59 7.77 0.69
N PHE A 410 32.91 8.65 -0.28
CA PHE A 410 33.84 8.32 -1.36
C PHE A 410 35.21 7.92 -0.82
N ASP A 411 35.78 8.74 0.07
CA ASP A 411 37.07 8.46 0.69
C ASP A 411 37.00 7.21 1.57
N GLN A 412 35.91 7.03 2.31
CA GLN A 412 35.68 5.86 3.15
C GLN A 412 35.67 4.56 2.32
N PHE A 413 34.86 4.51 1.25
CA PHE A 413 34.74 3.31 0.42
C PHE A 413 36.01 3.02 -0.37
N LEU A 414 36.70 4.05 -0.86
CA LEU A 414 38.00 3.89 -1.50
C LEU A 414 39.02 3.23 -0.55
N ASN A 415 39.04 3.67 0.71
CA ASN A 415 39.89 3.08 1.73
C ASN A 415 39.52 1.63 2.03
N TYR A 416 38.23 1.30 2.10
CA TYR A 416 37.78 -0.09 2.30
C TYR A 416 38.23 -1.00 1.15
N ILE A 417 38.08 -0.55 -0.10
CA ILE A 417 38.47 -1.31 -1.29
C ILE A 417 39.98 -1.55 -1.29
N ARG A 418 40.78 -0.52 -1.03
CA ARG A 418 42.26 -0.60 -1.04
C ARG A 418 42.84 -1.38 0.14
N ALA A 419 42.19 -1.34 1.29
CA ALA A 419 42.65 -2.03 2.50
C ALA A 419 42.25 -3.52 2.55
N ASN A 420 41.39 -3.97 1.64
CA ASN A 420 40.92 -5.34 1.63
C ASN A 420 42.08 -6.31 1.27
N ASP A 421 42.08 -7.47 1.91
CA ASP A 421 43.14 -8.49 1.80
C ASP A 421 43.23 -9.18 0.42
N ASN A 422 42.13 -9.18 -0.32
CA ASN A 422 42.02 -9.72 -1.67
C ASN A 422 41.36 -8.71 -2.63
N ARG A 423 41.40 -8.99 -3.94
CA ARG A 423 40.80 -8.06 -4.93
C ARG A 423 39.29 -7.94 -4.66
N VAL A 424 38.80 -6.70 -4.62
CA VAL A 424 37.37 -6.43 -4.56
C VAL A 424 36.83 -6.42 -6.00
N THR A 425 36.00 -7.40 -6.35
CA THR A 425 35.37 -7.45 -7.68
C THR A 425 34.29 -6.39 -7.80
N ALA A 426 33.43 -6.29 -6.78
CA ALA A 426 32.38 -5.28 -6.73
C ALA A 426 32.24 -4.70 -5.32
N PHE A 427 31.97 -3.39 -5.25
CA PHE A 427 31.56 -2.68 -4.06
C PHE A 427 30.12 -2.20 -4.23
N ILE A 428 29.22 -2.64 -3.36
CA ILE A 428 27.78 -2.39 -3.48
C ILE A 428 27.34 -1.39 -2.41
N ILE A 429 26.69 -0.30 -2.84
CA ILE A 429 26.09 0.68 -1.94
C ILE A 429 24.58 0.43 -1.92
N ILE A 430 24.02 0.13 -0.75
CA ILE A 430 22.61 -0.22 -0.58
C ILE A 430 21.90 0.94 0.12
N THR A 431 20.88 1.52 -0.49
CA THR A 431 20.20 2.72 0.05
C THR A 431 18.70 2.73 -0.25
N SER A 432 17.93 3.72 0.21
CA SER A 432 16.49 3.82 -0.07
C SER A 432 16.18 4.42 -1.43
N PHE A 433 16.81 5.55 -1.75
CA PHE A 433 16.60 6.32 -2.97
C PHE A 433 17.94 6.78 -3.55
N ILE A 434 18.06 6.86 -4.86
CA ILE A 434 19.32 7.18 -5.56
C ILE A 434 19.14 8.49 -6.32
N SER A 435 20.13 9.38 -6.24
CA SER A 435 20.19 10.59 -7.09
C SER A 435 21.10 10.38 -8.30
N ASP A 436 20.87 11.15 -9.36
CA ASP A 436 21.73 11.15 -10.56
C ASP A 436 23.21 11.46 -10.21
N GLU A 437 23.44 12.31 -9.22
CA GLU A 437 24.79 12.64 -8.73
C GLU A 437 25.50 11.40 -8.18
N ALA A 438 24.79 10.56 -7.40
CA ALA A 438 25.38 9.36 -6.84
C ALA A 438 25.84 8.37 -7.93
N VAL A 439 25.13 8.26 -9.03
CA VAL A 439 25.52 7.40 -10.17
C VAL A 439 26.82 7.88 -10.79
N SER A 440 26.95 9.18 -11.03
CA SER A 440 28.20 9.80 -11.52
C SER A 440 29.37 9.57 -10.57
N ARG A 441 29.11 9.64 -9.26
CA ARG A 441 30.10 9.42 -8.20
C ARG A 441 30.55 7.96 -8.11
N ALA A 442 29.68 6.99 -8.35
CA ALA A 442 30.05 5.58 -8.44
C ALA A 442 31.02 5.31 -9.60
N GLN A 443 30.74 5.88 -10.77
CA GLN A 443 31.65 5.79 -11.93
C GLN A 443 33.01 6.43 -11.61
N LYS A 444 33.00 7.59 -10.95
CA LYS A 444 34.22 8.23 -10.46
C LYS A 444 34.97 7.32 -9.49
N LEU A 445 34.31 6.71 -8.51
CA LEU A 445 34.99 5.85 -7.55
C LEU A 445 35.67 4.67 -8.24
N LYS A 446 34.99 3.98 -9.18
CA LYS A 446 35.58 2.90 -9.98
C LYS A 446 36.92 3.33 -10.59
N ALA A 447 36.99 4.50 -11.22
CA ALA A 447 38.21 5.00 -11.84
C ALA A 447 39.37 5.22 -10.84
N TYR A 448 39.07 5.47 -9.56
CA TYR A 448 40.06 5.71 -8.51
C TYR A 448 40.46 4.44 -7.74
N THR A 449 39.75 3.32 -7.90
CA THR A 449 40.05 2.08 -7.17
C THR A 449 41.37 1.44 -7.58
N GLU A 450 41.86 1.69 -8.80
CA GLU A 450 43.08 1.11 -9.40
C GLU A 450 43.04 -0.43 -9.60
N THR A 451 42.04 -1.14 -9.05
CA THR A 451 41.91 -2.61 -9.04
C THR A 451 40.82 -3.16 -9.98
N ASP A 452 40.32 -2.32 -10.90
CA ASP A 452 39.16 -2.61 -11.76
C ASP A 452 37.99 -3.17 -10.94
N THR A 453 37.67 -2.46 -9.85
CA THR A 453 36.55 -2.76 -8.97
C THR A 453 35.30 -2.08 -9.50
N ASP A 454 34.24 -2.86 -9.73
CA ASP A 454 32.92 -2.34 -10.07
C ASP A 454 32.27 -1.68 -8.85
N VAL A 455 31.56 -0.56 -9.05
CA VAL A 455 30.89 0.17 -7.96
C VAL A 455 29.40 0.29 -8.29
N ALA A 456 28.60 -0.54 -7.64
CA ALA A 456 27.16 -0.59 -7.82
C ALA A 456 26.44 0.22 -6.74
N ILE A 457 25.35 0.88 -7.11
CA ILE A 457 24.37 1.43 -6.16
C ILE A 457 23.03 0.73 -6.42
N ILE A 458 22.38 0.24 -5.37
CA ILE A 458 21.11 -0.49 -5.46
C ILE A 458 20.15 0.01 -4.38
N THR A 459 18.86 0.10 -4.71
CA THR A 459 17.84 0.41 -3.73
C THR A 459 17.54 -0.82 -2.85
N SER A 460 17.13 -0.61 -1.61
CA SER A 460 16.69 -1.69 -0.71
C SER A 460 15.50 -2.43 -1.31
N GLU A 461 14.60 -1.72 -2.00
CA GLU A 461 13.47 -2.29 -2.73
C GLU A 461 13.94 -3.26 -3.83
N ASP A 462 14.89 -2.85 -4.67
CA ASP A 462 15.39 -3.68 -5.78
C ASP A 462 16.23 -4.86 -5.29
N LEU A 463 17.02 -4.68 -4.22
CA LEU A 463 17.75 -5.79 -3.62
C LEU A 463 16.81 -6.81 -2.97
N LYS A 464 15.76 -6.36 -2.28
CA LYS A 464 14.72 -7.23 -1.72
C LYS A 464 13.99 -8.00 -2.80
N PHE A 465 13.68 -7.37 -3.93
CA PHE A 465 13.12 -8.05 -5.09
C PHE A 465 14.03 -9.17 -5.59
N VAL A 466 15.33 -8.94 -5.73
CA VAL A 466 16.29 -10.00 -6.12
C VAL A 466 16.22 -11.14 -5.10
N ALA A 467 16.29 -10.83 -3.80
CA ALA A 467 16.23 -11.81 -2.72
C ALA A 467 15.00 -12.70 -2.75
N GLU A 468 13.85 -12.15 -3.14
CA GLU A 468 12.56 -12.87 -3.14
C GLU A 468 12.27 -13.61 -4.44
N ASN A 469 12.83 -13.15 -5.57
CA ASN A 469 12.40 -13.62 -6.90
C ASN A 469 13.48 -14.38 -7.66
N TRP A 470 14.77 -14.33 -7.28
CA TRP A 470 15.86 -14.91 -8.07
C TRP A 470 15.68 -16.39 -8.41
N LYS A 471 15.07 -17.18 -7.51
CA LYS A 471 14.84 -18.62 -7.73
C LYS A 471 13.92 -18.89 -8.91
N GLU A 472 12.98 -17.98 -9.21
CA GLU A 472 12.07 -18.10 -10.36
C GLU A 472 12.79 -17.97 -11.70
N TYR A 473 13.98 -17.36 -11.71
CA TYR A 473 14.81 -17.19 -12.90
C TYR A 473 15.72 -18.38 -13.16
N SER A 474 15.84 -19.32 -12.22
CA SER A 474 16.71 -20.48 -12.40
C SER A 474 15.95 -21.71 -12.86
N THR A 475 16.52 -22.42 -13.84
CA THR A 475 16.01 -23.72 -14.29
C THR A 475 16.61 -24.89 -13.49
N GLN A 476 17.48 -24.62 -12.52
CA GLN A 476 18.17 -25.64 -11.74
C GLN A 476 17.25 -26.26 -10.68
N LYS A 477 17.40 -27.56 -10.44
CA LYS A 477 16.63 -28.28 -9.40
C LYS A 477 16.94 -27.79 -7.98
N GLU A 478 18.20 -27.43 -7.73
CA GLU A 478 18.67 -26.80 -6.50
C GLU A 478 19.41 -25.52 -6.89
N PRO A 479 18.67 -24.42 -7.09
CA PRO A 479 19.25 -23.20 -7.61
C PRO A 479 20.20 -22.59 -6.58
N LYS A 480 21.33 -22.06 -7.06
CA LYS A 480 22.30 -21.31 -6.25
C LYS A 480 22.41 -19.89 -6.78
N PHE A 481 22.41 -18.91 -5.88
CA PHE A 481 22.47 -17.52 -6.29
C PHE A 481 23.83 -17.19 -6.93
N ASN A 482 23.80 -16.51 -8.08
CA ASN A 482 24.99 -16.12 -8.81
C ASN A 482 25.35 -14.66 -8.47
N LEU A 483 26.42 -14.47 -7.70
CA LEU A 483 26.90 -13.16 -7.28
C LEU A 483 27.25 -12.22 -8.44
N GLN A 484 27.49 -12.75 -9.65
CA GLN A 484 27.73 -11.94 -10.84
C GLN A 484 26.54 -11.03 -11.14
N ILE A 485 25.32 -11.37 -10.71
CA ILE A 485 24.13 -10.52 -10.87
C ILE A 485 24.36 -9.12 -10.26
N LEU A 486 25.09 -9.02 -9.16
CA LEU A 486 25.33 -7.75 -8.46
C LEU A 486 26.59 -7.01 -8.94
N ASN A 487 27.36 -7.60 -9.85
CA ASN A 487 28.62 -7.06 -10.33
C ASN A 487 28.40 -6.03 -11.46
N TYR A 488 28.29 -4.74 -11.12
CA TYR A 488 27.96 -3.66 -12.06
C TYR A 488 28.57 -2.33 -11.62
N THR A 489 28.75 -1.39 -12.55
CA THR A 489 29.11 0.00 -12.23
C THR A 489 27.98 0.95 -12.57
N GLY A 490 27.50 1.68 -11.57
CA GLY A 490 26.35 2.58 -11.66
C GLY A 490 25.16 2.04 -10.89
N GLU A 491 23.96 2.46 -11.29
CA GLU A 491 22.72 2.04 -10.65
C GLU A 491 22.26 0.65 -11.13
N LEU A 492 22.03 -0.27 -10.20
CA LEU A 492 21.37 -1.55 -10.44
C LEU A 492 19.85 -1.36 -10.35
N THR A 493 19.25 -0.91 -11.45
CA THR A 493 17.79 -0.76 -11.54
C THR A 493 17.08 -2.12 -11.60
N ARG A 494 15.79 -2.14 -11.28
CA ARG A 494 14.92 -3.32 -11.42
C ARG A 494 15.04 -4.02 -12.78
N GLU A 495 15.14 -3.26 -13.87
CA GLU A 495 15.27 -3.79 -15.23
C GLU A 495 16.61 -4.50 -15.43
N ILE A 496 17.71 -3.82 -15.09
CA ILE A 496 19.07 -4.39 -15.17
C ILE A 496 19.16 -5.68 -14.35
N LEU A 497 18.57 -5.71 -13.16
CA LEU A 497 18.59 -6.88 -12.29
C LEU A 497 17.82 -8.07 -12.89
N LYS A 498 16.65 -7.84 -13.50
CA LYS A 498 15.89 -8.89 -14.19
C LYS A 498 16.68 -9.49 -15.35
N ASP A 499 17.27 -8.63 -16.18
CA ASP A 499 18.11 -9.04 -17.29
C ASP A 499 19.28 -9.90 -16.78
N ARG A 500 20.01 -9.41 -15.79
CA ARG A 500 21.16 -10.14 -15.23
C ARG A 500 20.76 -11.46 -14.57
N MET A 501 19.64 -11.52 -13.85
CA MET A 501 19.11 -12.78 -13.31
C MET A 501 18.77 -13.76 -14.43
N SER A 502 18.11 -13.30 -15.50
CA SER A 502 17.76 -14.14 -16.66
C SER A 502 18.97 -14.70 -17.41
N TRP A 503 20.10 -14.00 -17.40
CA TRP A 503 21.33 -14.43 -18.07
C TRP A 503 22.21 -15.33 -17.20
N SER A 504 22.10 -15.22 -15.87
CA SER A 504 23.10 -15.72 -14.93
C SER A 504 22.64 -16.90 -14.06
N LEU A 505 21.34 -17.24 -14.07
CA LEU A 505 20.69 -18.28 -13.25
C LEU A 505 19.93 -19.29 -14.10
#